data_AF-E6SWG5-F1
#
_entry.id   AF-E6SWG5-F1
#
_cell.length_a   1.000
_cell.length_b   1.000
_cell.length_c   1.000
_cell.angle_alpha   90.00
_cell.angle_beta   90.00
_cell.angle_gamma   90.00
#
_symmetry.space_group_name_H-M   'P 1'
#
loop_
_entity.id
_entity.type
_entity.pdbx_description
1 polymer ?
#
loop_
_entity_poly.entity_id
_entity_poly.type
_entity_poly.pdbx_seq_one_letter_code
_entity_poly.pdbx_strand_id
1 'polypeptide(L)'
;MKIKIFLIMLLSQFCSCDGIYNKHILGNFYLTACDTIHELCLSYYDSVSKCYPIIVDCGVYDVRYNKEYIIVKRHPFLKPDSRLEYNEDVTEFYIVKVVHTTYFGDENCLGPFTEEEFVTKEKELNVGKLLEFPF
;
A
#
# COMPACT_ATOMS: atom_id res chain seq x y z
N MET A 1 10.21 10.49 -50.11
CA MET A 1 9.03 10.36 -49.23
C MET A 1 9.01 9.13 -48.31
N LYS A 2 9.77 8.05 -48.57
CA LYS A 2 9.71 6.82 -47.74
C LYS A 2 10.51 6.89 -46.42
N ILE A 3 11.61 7.65 -46.38
CA ILE A 3 12.46 7.81 -45.17
C ILE A 3 11.81 8.65 -44.06
N LYS A 4 10.98 9.66 -44.40
CA LYS A 4 10.31 10.51 -43.42
C LYS A 4 9.17 9.80 -42.65
N ILE A 5 8.51 8.83 -43.29
CA ILE A 5 7.44 8.04 -42.66
C ILE A 5 8.02 7.03 -41.66
N PHE A 6 9.21 6.48 -41.95
CA PHE A 6 9.88 5.53 -41.06
C PHE A 6 10.33 6.16 -39.73
N LEU A 7 10.76 7.44 -39.76
CA LEU A 7 11.14 8.19 -38.56
C LEU A 7 9.95 8.47 -37.62
N ILE A 8 8.74 8.69 -38.16
CA ILE A 8 7.54 8.96 -37.36
C ILE A 8 7.05 7.68 -36.64
N MET A 9 7.26 6.50 -37.25
CA MET A 9 6.87 5.21 -36.69
C MET A 9 7.79 4.74 -35.55
N LEU A 10 9.05 5.20 -35.52
CA LEU A 10 9.99 4.91 -34.44
C LEU A 10 9.76 5.76 -33.17
N LEU A 11 9.11 6.91 -33.30
CA LEU A 11 8.90 7.87 -32.21
C LEU A 11 7.73 7.51 -31.28
N SER A 12 6.85 6.58 -31.66
CA SER A 12 5.72 6.14 -30.83
C SER A 12 6.07 5.02 -29.83
N GLN A 13 7.33 4.57 -29.77
CA GLN A 13 7.75 3.44 -28.94
C GLN A 13 8.38 3.82 -27.60
N PHE A 14 8.53 5.12 -27.30
CA PHE A 14 9.14 5.60 -26.06
C PHE A 14 8.18 6.52 -25.30
N CYS A 15 7.21 5.93 -24.59
CA CYS A 15 6.54 6.53 -23.43
C CYS A 15 5.51 5.54 -22.84
N SER A 16 5.96 4.37 -22.38
CA SER A 16 5.26 3.68 -21.31
C SER A 16 6.07 3.90 -20.04
N CYS A 17 5.80 5.00 -19.32
CA CYS A 17 6.00 4.95 -17.88
C CYS A 17 4.96 3.95 -17.39
N ASP A 18 5.39 2.73 -17.07
CA ASP A 18 4.51 1.78 -16.38
C ASP A 18 4.01 2.48 -15.12
N GLY A 19 2.69 2.69 -15.11
CA GLY A 19 2.05 3.64 -14.23
C GLY A 19 2.17 3.21 -12.77
N ILE A 20 2.31 4.21 -11.91
CA ILE A 20 2.14 4.11 -10.45
C ILE A 20 1.00 3.11 -10.17
N TYR A 21 1.30 2.01 -9.49
CA TYR A 21 0.26 1.12 -9.00
C TYR A 21 -0.57 1.93 -8.02
N ASN A 22 -1.88 2.02 -8.25
CA ASN A 22 -2.78 2.80 -7.43
C ASN A 22 -4.15 2.11 -7.44
N LYS A 23 -4.39 1.28 -6.42
CA LYS A 23 -5.64 0.52 -6.29
C LYS A 23 -6.40 0.97 -5.06
N HIS A 24 -7.65 1.33 -5.27
CA HIS A 24 -8.57 1.71 -4.21
C HIS A 24 -8.97 0.49 -3.37
N ILE A 25 -8.88 0.61 -2.04
CA ILE A 25 -9.41 -0.39 -1.10
C ILE A 25 -10.84 0.02 -0.71
N LEU A 26 -10.95 1.12 0.02
CA LEU A 26 -12.22 1.68 0.50
C LEU A 26 -12.00 3.13 0.97
N GLY A 27 -13.04 3.96 0.89
CA GLY A 27 -12.95 5.36 1.34
C GLY A 27 -11.77 6.08 0.68
N ASN A 28 -10.87 6.61 1.49
CA ASN A 28 -9.64 7.26 1.02
C ASN A 28 -8.40 6.34 1.12
N PHE A 29 -8.55 5.04 1.38
CA PHE A 29 -7.42 4.12 1.48
C PHE A 29 -7.11 3.47 0.13
N TYR A 30 -5.82 3.45 -0.20
CA TYR A 30 -5.30 2.92 -1.45
C TYR A 30 -4.05 2.07 -1.19
N LEU A 31 -3.84 1.05 -2.01
CA LEU A 31 -2.52 0.45 -2.19
C LEU A 31 -1.80 1.16 -3.31
N THR A 32 -0.60 1.65 -3.01
CA THR A 32 0.22 2.39 -3.97
C THR A 32 1.61 1.79 -4.09
N ALA A 33 2.18 1.78 -5.30
CA ALA A 33 3.61 1.51 -5.52
C ALA A 33 4.12 2.38 -6.68
N CYS A 34 5.39 2.80 -6.59
CA CYS A 34 6.01 3.63 -7.63
C CYS A 34 6.48 2.78 -8.82
N ASP A 35 7.21 1.69 -8.55
CA ASP A 35 7.88 0.94 -9.61
C ASP A 35 7.31 -0.47 -9.78
N THR A 36 7.12 -1.23 -8.69
CA THR A 36 6.64 -2.62 -8.79
C THR A 36 5.56 -2.98 -7.78
N ILE A 37 4.74 -3.98 -8.11
CA ILE A 37 3.75 -4.59 -7.19
C ILE A 37 4.40 -5.19 -5.92
N HIS A 38 5.70 -5.42 -5.90
CA HIS A 38 6.41 -5.88 -4.71
C HIS A 38 6.74 -4.74 -3.72
N GLU A 39 6.54 -3.49 -4.13
CA GLU A 39 6.78 -2.29 -3.32
C GLU A 39 5.46 -1.63 -2.90
N LEU A 40 4.42 -2.41 -2.68
CA LEU A 40 3.15 -1.89 -2.24
C LEU A 40 3.25 -1.32 -0.82
N CYS A 41 2.67 -0.15 -0.65
CA CYS A 41 2.51 0.54 0.62
C CYS A 41 1.02 0.88 0.79
N LEU A 42 0.52 0.90 2.02
CA LEU A 42 -0.84 1.38 2.30
C LEU A 42 -0.79 2.89 2.42
N SER A 43 -1.62 3.59 1.65
CA SER A 43 -1.64 5.05 1.59
C SER A 43 -3.04 5.60 1.81
N TYR A 44 -3.10 6.83 2.32
CA TYR A 44 -4.33 7.60 2.47
C TYR A 44 -4.38 8.71 1.43
N TYR A 45 -5.45 8.81 0.65
CA TYR A 45 -5.64 9.92 -0.27
C TYR A 45 -6.09 11.17 0.47
N ASP A 46 -5.24 12.19 0.50
CA ASP A 46 -5.57 13.52 0.98
C ASP A 46 -6.03 14.39 -0.20
N SER A 47 -7.33 14.66 -0.25
CA SER A 47 -7.96 15.48 -1.30
C SER A 47 -7.48 16.94 -1.34
N VAL A 48 -6.95 17.48 -0.23
CA VAL A 48 -6.49 18.87 -0.15
C VAL A 48 -5.14 19.01 -0.86
N SER A 49 -4.19 18.15 -0.50
CA SER A 49 -2.86 18.12 -1.12
C SER A 49 -2.83 17.36 -2.46
N LYS A 50 -3.86 16.56 -2.74
CA LYS A 50 -3.93 15.60 -3.86
C LYS A 50 -2.77 14.60 -3.85
N CYS A 51 -2.33 14.23 -2.65
CA CYS A 51 -1.23 13.31 -2.41
C CYS A 51 -1.73 12.02 -1.75
N TYR A 52 -0.85 11.01 -1.73
CA TYR A 52 -1.07 9.72 -1.09
C TYR A 52 -0.01 9.51 0.00
N PRO A 53 -0.09 10.22 1.14
CA PRO A 53 0.76 9.92 2.29
C PRO A 53 0.70 8.43 2.66
N ILE A 54 1.88 7.86 2.89
CA ILE A 54 2.06 6.47 3.28
C ILE A 54 1.67 6.32 4.76
N ILE A 55 0.78 5.37 5.06
CA ILE A 55 0.34 4.99 6.40
C ILE A 55 1.14 3.77 6.89
N VAL A 56 1.28 2.76 6.02
CA VAL A 56 2.10 1.58 6.26
C VAL A 56 3.12 1.52 5.14
N ASP A 57 4.40 1.53 5.51
CA ASP A 57 5.52 1.54 4.57
C ASP A 57 5.56 0.25 3.72
N CYS A 58 6.38 0.27 2.68
CA CYS A 58 6.29 -0.69 1.60
C CYS A 58 6.67 -2.13 2.02
N GLY A 59 6.43 -3.08 1.12
CA GLY A 59 6.54 -4.52 1.38
C GLY A 59 5.23 -5.18 1.78
N VAL A 60 4.09 -4.50 1.55
CA VAL A 60 2.75 -5.03 1.81
C VAL A 60 2.44 -6.15 0.84
N TYR A 61 2.04 -7.31 1.37
CA TYR A 61 1.71 -8.49 0.58
C TYR A 61 0.35 -9.12 0.94
N ASP A 62 -0.29 -8.69 2.02
CA ASP A 62 -1.65 -9.11 2.40
C ASP A 62 -2.42 -7.91 2.96
N VAL A 63 -3.64 -7.73 2.46
CA VAL A 63 -4.58 -6.72 2.95
C VAL A 63 -5.95 -7.35 3.09
N ARG A 64 -6.54 -7.20 4.28
CA ARG A 64 -7.92 -7.61 4.55
C ARG A 64 -8.66 -6.45 5.20
N TYR A 65 -9.94 -6.27 4.90
CA TYR A 65 -10.65 -5.08 5.35
C TYR A 65 -12.13 -5.31 5.60
N ASN A 66 -12.72 -4.44 6.41
CA ASN A 66 -14.16 -4.27 6.50
C ASN A 66 -14.46 -2.76 6.59
N LYS A 67 -15.65 -2.39 7.09
CA LYS A 67 -16.04 -0.97 7.18
C LYS A 67 -15.36 -0.20 8.31
N GLU A 68 -14.75 -0.90 9.26
CA GLU A 68 -14.19 -0.34 10.50
C GLU A 68 -12.66 -0.43 10.53
N TYR A 69 -12.08 -1.50 9.96
CA TYR A 69 -10.66 -1.77 10.01
C TYR A 69 -10.10 -2.26 8.68
N ILE A 70 -8.82 -1.95 8.45
CA ILE A 70 -7.96 -2.53 7.44
C ILE A 70 -6.81 -3.21 8.19
N ILE A 71 -6.62 -4.49 7.95
CA ILE A 71 -5.51 -5.29 8.43
C ILE A 71 -4.48 -5.40 7.32
N VAL A 72 -3.23 -5.09 7.63
CA VAL A 72 -2.11 -5.15 6.69
C VAL A 72 -1.05 -6.07 7.24
N LYS A 73 -0.50 -6.92 6.37
CA LYS A 73 0.77 -7.61 6.62
C LYS A 73 1.82 -7.12 5.66
N ARG A 74 3.03 -6.93 6.16
CA ARG A 74 4.18 -6.57 5.34
C ARG A 74 5.44 -7.30 5.78
N HIS A 75 6.39 -7.39 4.86
CA HIS A 75 7.77 -7.71 5.18
C HIS A 75 8.54 -6.40 5.43
N PRO A 76 9.24 -6.25 6.57
CA PRO A 76 10.08 -5.09 6.80
C PRO A 76 11.31 -5.13 5.89
N PHE A 77 12.02 -4.00 5.77
CA PHE A 77 13.29 -3.98 5.06
C PHE A 77 14.33 -4.84 5.78
N LEU A 78 15.14 -5.58 5.02
CA LEU A 78 16.20 -6.41 5.57
C LEU A 78 17.29 -5.60 6.26
N LYS A 79 17.52 -4.36 5.79
CA LYS A 79 18.48 -3.41 6.37
C LYS A 79 17.78 -2.06 6.56
N PRO A 80 17.95 -1.39 7.71
CA PRO A 80 17.31 -0.10 7.97
C PRO A 80 17.64 0.98 6.92
N ASP A 81 18.86 0.91 6.38
CA ASP A 81 19.40 1.94 5.48
C ASP A 81 19.20 1.59 3.99
N SER A 82 18.51 0.48 3.67
CA SER A 82 18.29 0.03 2.30
C SER A 82 16.83 -0.35 2.07
N ARG A 83 16.24 0.20 1.01
CA ARG A 83 14.86 -0.10 0.58
C ARG A 83 14.78 -1.14 -0.55
N LEU A 84 15.90 -1.79 -0.86
CA LEU A 84 16.02 -2.70 -2.01
C LEU A 84 15.62 -4.14 -1.70
N GLU A 85 15.69 -4.55 -0.42
CA GLU A 85 15.51 -5.93 0.00
C GLU A 85 14.60 -6.00 1.22
N TYR A 86 13.66 -6.93 1.21
CA TYR A 86 12.75 -7.21 2.31
C TYR A 86 13.21 -8.45 3.09
N ASN A 87 12.96 -8.47 4.40
CA ASN A 87 13.13 -9.66 5.21
C ASN A 87 11.84 -10.48 5.16
N GLU A 88 11.77 -11.42 4.21
CA GLU A 88 10.60 -12.28 4.01
C GLU A 88 10.35 -13.26 5.17
N ASP A 89 11.33 -13.48 6.05
CA ASP A 89 11.19 -14.33 7.24
C ASP A 89 10.43 -13.62 8.38
N VAL A 90 10.21 -12.31 8.28
CA VAL A 90 9.52 -11.50 9.29
C VAL A 90 8.23 -10.95 8.71
N THR A 91 7.14 -11.10 9.46
CA THR A 91 5.86 -10.47 9.16
C THR A 91 5.54 -9.43 10.23
N GLU A 92 5.34 -8.19 9.81
CA GLU A 92 4.78 -7.14 10.64
C GLU A 92 3.29 -7.00 10.36
N PHE A 93 2.51 -6.89 11.43
CA PHE A 93 1.05 -6.76 11.36
C PHE A 93 0.63 -5.35 11.77
N TYR A 94 -0.36 -4.81 11.07
CA TYR A 94 -0.95 -3.51 11.38
C TYR A 94 -2.47 -3.60 11.42
N ILE A 95 -3.08 -2.86 12.35
CA ILE A 95 -4.52 -2.63 12.44
C ILE A 95 -4.78 -1.15 12.20
N VAL A 96 -5.38 -0.83 11.06
CA VAL A 96 -5.66 0.55 10.63
C VAL A 96 -7.15 0.81 10.72
N LYS A 97 -7.54 1.85 11.47
CA LYS A 97 -8.94 2.26 11.57
C LYS A 97 -9.40 2.95 10.29
N VAL A 98 -10.59 2.60 9.82
CA VAL A 98 -11.25 3.29 8.72
C VAL A 98 -11.81 4.61 9.23
N VAL A 99 -11.24 5.71 8.75
CA VAL A 99 -11.70 7.07 9.03
C VAL A 99 -12.35 7.70 7.79
N HIS A 100 -13.22 8.68 8.00
CA HIS A 100 -13.95 9.40 6.95
C HIS A 100 -13.64 10.89 6.96
N THR A 101 -12.37 11.23 7.15
CA THR A 101 -11.84 12.58 7.27
C THR A 101 -10.96 12.92 6.07
N THR A 102 -10.61 14.20 5.88
CA THR A 102 -9.67 14.61 4.83
C THR A 102 -8.21 14.36 5.19
N TYR A 103 -7.92 14.05 6.46
CA TYR A 103 -6.60 13.78 7.01
C TYR A 103 -6.61 12.48 7.82
N PHE A 104 -5.51 11.73 7.77
CA PHE A 104 -5.31 10.52 8.56
C PHE A 104 -4.32 10.81 9.69
N GLY A 105 -4.76 10.63 10.95
CA GLY A 105 -3.89 10.76 12.11
C GLY A 105 -3.22 9.44 12.48
N ASP A 106 -1.95 9.50 12.88
CA ASP A 106 -1.11 8.33 13.21
C ASP A 106 -1.74 7.45 14.30
N GLU A 107 -2.54 8.01 15.20
CA GLU A 107 -3.26 7.27 16.24
C GLU A 107 -4.28 6.24 15.71
N ASN A 108 -4.60 6.34 14.41
CA ASN A 108 -5.49 5.42 13.72
C ASN A 108 -4.75 4.22 13.11
N CYS A 109 -3.42 4.19 13.15
CA CYS A 109 -2.59 3.07 12.70
C CYS A 109 -1.93 2.42 13.92
N LEU A 110 -2.26 1.17 14.20
CA LEU A 110 -1.66 0.41 15.29
C LEU A 110 -0.67 -0.61 14.73
N GLY A 111 0.57 -0.55 15.18
CA GLY A 111 1.65 -1.45 14.79
C GLY A 111 2.99 -0.70 14.64
N PRO A 112 4.03 -1.37 14.15
CA PRO A 112 4.06 -2.79 13.78
C PRO A 112 3.85 -3.70 15.01
N PHE A 113 3.15 -4.81 14.81
CA PHE A 113 3.00 -5.87 15.79
C PHE A 113 3.66 -7.16 15.33
N THR A 114 4.10 -7.98 16.29
CA THR A 114 4.29 -9.42 16.10
C THR A 114 2.93 -10.13 15.96
N GLU A 115 2.93 -11.39 15.53
CA GLU A 115 1.67 -12.16 15.40
C GLU A 115 0.92 -12.29 16.74
N GLU A 116 1.63 -12.53 17.85
CA GLU A 116 1.02 -12.68 19.18
C GLU A 116 0.38 -11.37 19.67
N GLU A 117 1.07 -10.24 19.49
CA GLU A 117 0.54 -8.91 19.80
C GLU A 117 -0.66 -8.57 18.93
N PHE A 118 -0.58 -8.89 17.63
CA PHE A 118 -1.66 -8.67 16.68
C PHE A 118 -2.92 -9.46 17.07
N VAL A 119 -2.80 -10.76 17.33
CA VAL A 119 -3.96 -11.60 17.73
C VAL A 119 -4.60 -11.09 19.02
N THR A 120 -3.77 -10.67 19.97
CA THR A 120 -4.26 -10.06 21.22
C THR A 120 -5.03 -8.78 20.92
N LYS A 121 -4.47 -7.90 20.09
CA LYS A 121 -5.06 -6.60 19.78
C LYS A 121 -6.32 -6.70 18.91
N GLU A 122 -6.32 -7.60 17.93
CA GLU A 122 -7.46 -7.90 17.06
C GLU A 122 -8.66 -8.36 17.90
N LYS A 123 -8.40 -9.21 18.91
CA LYS A 123 -9.43 -9.68 19.85
C LYS A 123 -9.92 -8.56 20.78
N GLU A 124 -9.02 -7.74 21.33
CA GLU A 124 -9.39 -6.59 22.17
C GLU A 124 -10.31 -5.60 21.43
N LEU A 125 -10.02 -5.37 20.15
CA LEU A 125 -10.80 -4.46 19.30
C LEU A 125 -12.08 -5.11 18.75
N ASN A 126 -12.29 -6.41 18.99
CA ASN A 126 -13.40 -7.20 18.47
C ASN A 126 -13.57 -7.03 16.95
N VAL A 127 -12.46 -7.15 16.20
CA VAL A 127 -12.45 -6.98 14.74
C VAL A 127 -13.39 -8.02 14.10
N GLY A 128 -14.42 -7.51 13.42
CA GLY A 128 -15.41 -8.36 12.75
C GLY A 128 -14.84 -9.03 11.49
N LYS A 129 -15.71 -9.76 10.78
CA LYS A 129 -15.36 -10.45 9.54
C LYS A 129 -14.71 -9.48 8.53
N LEU A 130 -13.57 -9.89 7.98
CA LEU A 130 -12.82 -9.16 6.96
C LEU A 130 -13.02 -9.78 5.57
N LEU A 131 -12.86 -8.96 4.54
CA LEU A 131 -12.77 -9.34 3.13
C LEU A 131 -11.31 -9.31 2.70
N GLU A 132 -10.90 -10.24 1.86
CA GLU A 132 -9.56 -10.23 1.25
C GLU A 132 -9.53 -9.22 0.10
N PHE A 133 -8.45 -8.42 0.05
CA PHE A 133 -8.19 -7.53 -1.06
C PHE A 133 -7.51 -8.30 -2.21
N PRO A 134 -8.01 -8.21 -3.46
CA PRO A 134 -7.38 -8.88 -4.59
C PRO A 134 -6.18 -8.07 -5.10
N PHE A 135 -4.98 -8.64 -4.98
CA PHE A 135 -3.74 -8.11 -5.56
C PHE A 135 -3.64 -8.40 -7.07
#